data_AF-A0A1V9G2A1-F1
#
_entry.id   AF-A0A1V9G2A1-F1
#
_cell.length_a   1.000
_cell.length_b   1.000
_cell.length_c   1.000
_cell.angle_alpha   90.00
_cell.angle_beta   90.00
_cell.angle_gamma   90.00
#
_symmetry.space_group_name_H-M   'P 1'
#
loop_
_entity.id
_entity.type
_entity.pdbx_description
1 polymer ?
#
loop_
_entity_poly.entity_id
_entity_poly.type
_entity_poly.pdbx_seq_one_letter_code
_entity_poly.pdbx_strand_id
1 'polypeptide(L)'
;MENETQYVIQRMLDYIYSVYSNSTQFSPPGTNATNGYFQLSFREERMSNFGSAATILFQNKDVRDLHECYQNFVDVTNKAFTRNDLYCSSGFQTVMLNVNTIANAVKIIGDFVILIGGNEESRKKAEKDLAEDIGKLMASVNEKGVVRSGCHGNGWVSVYIKNSCPAMKDTINNILLINPTDPDIINIKTLFNNFYDQLSTLETGNHNPWLTGDWQIQFTSYFLAFAKALEQLKSTPEDAEFKIRELIPFK
;
A
#
# COMPACT_ATOMS: atom_id res chain seq x y z
N MET A 1 16.73 10.23 -22.44
CA MET A 1 16.05 10.31 -21.14
C MET A 1 16.41 9.04 -20.39
N GLU A 2 16.94 9.19 -19.18
CA GLU A 2 17.17 8.08 -18.26
C GLU A 2 15.87 7.27 -18.10
N ASN A 3 16.02 5.95 -18.05
CA ASN A 3 15.01 4.89 -18.11
C ASN A 3 13.59 5.32 -17.66
N GLU A 4 12.67 5.57 -18.62
CA GLU A 4 11.30 6.03 -18.36
C GLU A 4 10.53 5.06 -17.43
N THR A 5 10.79 3.75 -17.53
CA THR A 5 10.21 2.72 -16.64
C THR A 5 10.63 2.95 -15.19
N GLN A 6 11.90 3.26 -14.95
CA GLN A 6 12.44 3.51 -13.61
C GLN A 6 11.89 4.80 -13.00
N TYR A 7 11.59 5.81 -13.82
CA TYR A 7 10.88 7.01 -13.36
C TYR A 7 9.51 6.64 -12.80
N VAL A 8 8.73 5.82 -13.53
CA VAL A 8 7.39 5.39 -13.08
C VAL A 8 7.48 4.52 -11.82
N ILE A 9 8.42 3.59 -11.75
CA ILE A 9 8.69 2.78 -10.54
C ILE A 9 9.00 3.68 -9.33
N GLN A 10 9.85 4.69 -9.49
CA GLN A 10 10.17 5.60 -8.40
C GLN A 10 8.94 6.36 -7.90
N ARG A 11 8.06 6.81 -8.80
CA ARG A 11 6.80 7.47 -8.43
C ARG A 11 5.86 6.54 -7.66
N MET A 12 5.77 5.28 -8.08
CA MET A 12 5.04 4.24 -7.33
C MET A 12 5.60 4.08 -5.92
N LEU A 13 6.91 3.92 -5.79
CA LEU A 13 7.60 3.78 -4.51
C LEU A 13 7.35 4.99 -3.61
N ASP A 14 7.46 6.22 -4.14
CA ASP A 14 7.23 7.45 -3.37
C ASP A 14 5.80 7.48 -2.77
N TYR A 15 4.79 7.11 -3.57
CA TYR A 15 3.41 7.05 -3.09
C TYR A 15 3.23 5.97 -2.01
N ILE A 16 3.71 4.76 -2.27
CA ILE A 16 3.55 3.62 -1.37
C ILE A 16 4.28 3.87 -0.04
N TYR A 17 5.48 4.45 -0.08
CA TYR A 17 6.20 4.84 1.13
C TYR A 17 5.53 5.99 1.88
N SER A 18 4.87 6.91 1.18
CA SER A 18 4.03 7.93 1.83
C SER A 18 2.86 7.30 2.58
N VAL A 19 2.17 6.32 1.98
CA VAL A 19 1.11 5.53 2.63
C VAL A 19 1.64 4.84 3.89
N TYR A 20 2.78 4.15 3.77
CA TYR A 20 3.43 3.45 4.87
C TYR A 20 3.85 4.38 6.01
N SER A 21 4.52 5.49 5.68
CA SER A 21 4.97 6.49 6.65
C SER A 21 3.79 7.11 7.40
N ASN A 22 2.71 7.47 6.69
CA ASN A 22 1.52 8.02 7.32
C ASN A 22 0.86 6.98 8.25
N SER A 23 0.79 5.71 7.84
CA SER A 23 0.18 4.68 8.68
C SER A 23 0.98 4.37 9.94
N THR A 24 2.31 4.40 9.87
CA THR A 24 3.18 4.14 11.02
C THR A 24 3.21 5.33 11.98
N GLN A 25 3.34 6.56 11.45
CA GLN A 25 3.26 7.80 12.25
C GLN A 25 1.90 7.93 12.95
N PHE A 26 0.82 7.63 12.23
CA PHE A 26 -0.54 7.61 12.75
C PHE A 26 -0.98 6.17 13.04
N SER A 27 -0.20 5.46 13.85
CA SER A 27 -0.51 4.08 14.25
C SER A 27 -1.92 3.94 14.83
N PRO A 28 -2.57 2.76 14.68
CA PRO A 28 -3.88 2.53 15.26
C PRO A 28 -3.89 2.87 16.77
N PRO A 29 -4.92 3.57 17.27
CA PRO A 29 -5.09 3.84 18.68
C PRO A 29 -5.42 2.58 19.50
N GLY A 30 -5.86 1.49 18.85
CA GLY A 30 -6.06 0.19 19.47
C GLY A 30 -6.56 -0.85 18.46
N THR A 31 -6.90 -2.05 18.93
CA THR A 31 -7.14 -3.22 18.07
C THR A 31 -8.39 -3.09 17.20
N ASN A 32 -9.42 -2.43 17.72
CA ASN A 32 -10.74 -2.30 17.11
C ASN A 32 -10.94 -1.01 16.30
N ALA A 33 -9.94 -0.13 16.21
CA ALA A 33 -10.10 1.15 15.52
C ALA A 33 -8.80 1.62 14.85
N THR A 34 -8.93 2.10 13.61
CA THR A 34 -7.88 2.85 12.90
C THR A 34 -7.72 4.27 13.46
N ASN A 35 -6.58 4.87 13.11
CA ASN A 35 -6.33 6.26 13.43
C ASN A 35 -7.03 7.19 12.44
N GLY A 36 -7.87 8.13 12.93
CA GLY A 36 -8.52 9.11 12.06
C GLY A 36 -7.53 10.02 11.30
N TYR A 37 -6.35 10.29 11.85
CA TYR A 37 -5.32 11.09 11.17
C TYR A 37 -4.70 10.37 9.97
N PHE A 38 -4.57 9.05 10.03
CA PHE A 38 -4.18 8.25 8.86
C PHE A 38 -5.15 8.50 7.70
N GLN A 39 -6.47 8.44 7.94
CA GLN A 39 -7.45 8.78 6.92
C GLN A 39 -7.32 10.24 6.44
N LEU A 40 -7.18 11.20 7.36
CA LEU A 40 -7.07 12.62 7.01
C LEU A 40 -5.89 12.88 6.07
N SER A 41 -4.74 12.22 6.29
CA SER A 41 -3.58 12.35 5.41
C SER A 41 -3.89 11.96 3.95
N PHE A 42 -4.76 10.98 3.72
CA PHE A 42 -5.20 10.59 2.37
C PHE A 42 -6.13 11.61 1.70
N ARG A 43 -6.74 12.50 2.49
CA ARG A 43 -7.58 13.60 1.99
C ARG A 43 -6.77 14.84 1.64
N GLU A 44 -5.53 14.93 2.11
CA GLU A 44 -4.66 16.06 1.81
C GLU A 44 -4.30 16.08 0.32
N GLU A 45 -4.27 17.29 -0.25
CA GLU A 45 -3.92 17.55 -1.65
C GLU A 45 -2.55 16.96 -2.03
N ARG A 46 -1.66 16.80 -1.06
CA ARG A 46 -0.37 16.15 -1.21
C ARG A 46 -0.47 14.70 -1.67
N MET A 47 -1.46 13.94 -1.18
CA MET A 47 -1.65 12.54 -1.58
C MET A 47 -2.22 12.42 -3.00
N SER A 48 -3.04 13.39 -3.44
CA SER A 48 -3.46 13.49 -4.84
C SER A 48 -2.32 13.88 -5.79
N ASN A 49 -1.32 14.64 -5.30
CA ASN A 49 -0.18 15.06 -6.12
C ASN A 49 0.79 13.93 -6.51
N PHE A 50 0.67 12.76 -5.87
CA PHE A 50 1.42 11.56 -6.30
C PHE A 50 0.88 10.97 -7.61
N GLY A 51 -0.44 11.09 -7.84
CA GLY A 51 -1.11 10.63 -9.06
C GLY A 51 -1.15 11.68 -10.17
N SER A 52 -0.99 12.97 -9.85
CA SER A 52 -0.81 14.00 -10.87
C SER A 52 0.58 13.89 -11.48
N ALA A 53 0.66 13.46 -12.75
CA ALA A 53 1.87 13.69 -13.51
C ALA A 53 2.07 15.20 -13.68
N ALA A 54 3.24 15.71 -13.30
CA ALA A 54 3.81 16.78 -14.10
C ALA A 54 3.81 16.28 -15.55
N THR A 55 3.38 17.11 -16.50
CA THR A 55 3.10 16.80 -17.90
C THR A 55 4.29 16.14 -18.63
N ILE A 56 4.62 14.90 -18.31
CA ILE A 56 5.73 14.14 -18.88
C ILE A 56 5.18 13.40 -20.09
N LEU A 57 5.73 13.73 -21.25
CA LEU A 57 5.44 13.04 -22.49
C LEU A 57 6.32 11.78 -22.56
N PHE A 58 5.78 10.65 -22.08
CA PHE A 58 6.41 9.34 -22.25
C PHE A 58 6.48 8.96 -23.72
N GLN A 59 7.68 8.63 -24.21
CA GLN A 59 7.87 8.20 -25.60
C GLN A 59 7.49 6.73 -25.78
N ASN A 60 7.77 5.88 -24.78
CA ASN A 60 7.39 4.48 -24.80
C ASN A 60 5.90 4.32 -24.43
N LYS A 61 5.13 3.67 -25.31
CA LYS A 61 3.71 3.35 -25.07
C LYS A 61 3.53 2.49 -23.82
N ASP A 62 4.34 1.45 -23.63
CA ASP A 62 4.20 0.53 -22.50
C ASP A 62 4.42 1.26 -21.16
N VAL A 63 5.35 2.23 -21.13
CA VAL A 63 5.61 3.07 -19.95
C VAL A 63 4.46 4.05 -19.70
N ARG A 64 3.89 4.64 -20.76
CA ARG A 64 2.70 5.49 -20.64
C ARG A 64 1.51 4.72 -20.07
N ASP A 65 1.29 3.50 -20.57
CA ASP A 65 0.21 2.62 -20.12
C ASP A 65 0.44 2.18 -18.66
N LEU A 66 1.69 1.89 -18.28
CA LEU A 66 2.08 1.62 -16.90
C LEU A 66 1.78 2.81 -15.98
N HIS A 67 2.12 4.00 -16.44
CA HIS A 67 1.83 5.23 -15.72
C HIS A 67 0.32 5.44 -15.55
N GLU A 68 -0.49 5.20 -16.58
CA GLU A 68 -1.96 5.28 -16.49
C GLU A 68 -2.52 4.28 -15.46
N CYS A 69 -2.00 3.05 -15.42
CA CYS A 69 -2.34 2.06 -14.38
C CYS A 69 -2.00 2.56 -12.97
N TYR A 70 -0.83 3.16 -12.80
CA TYR A 70 -0.41 3.76 -11.54
C TYR A 70 -1.31 4.91 -11.11
N GLN A 71 -1.70 5.80 -12.02
CA GLN A 71 -2.62 6.89 -11.71
C GLN A 71 -3.97 6.36 -11.24
N ASN A 72 -4.52 5.37 -11.95
CA ASN A 72 -5.76 4.72 -11.54
C ASN A 72 -5.67 4.12 -10.13
N PHE A 73 -4.54 3.47 -9.82
CA PHE A 73 -4.27 2.92 -8.49
C PHE A 73 -4.27 4.00 -7.39
N VAL A 74 -3.57 5.12 -7.61
CA VAL A 74 -3.55 6.25 -6.66
C VAL A 74 -4.94 6.83 -6.47
N ASP A 75 -5.65 7.07 -7.58
CA ASP A 75 -6.98 7.68 -7.57
C ASP A 75 -8.00 6.81 -6.83
N VAL A 76 -8.06 5.51 -7.12
CA VAL A 76 -8.97 4.58 -6.45
C VAL A 76 -8.67 4.51 -4.96
N THR A 77 -7.38 4.43 -4.59
CA THR A 77 -6.97 4.37 -3.19
C THR A 77 -7.37 5.65 -2.45
N ASN A 78 -6.99 6.83 -2.95
CA ASN A 78 -7.35 8.11 -2.33
C ASN A 78 -8.87 8.32 -2.26
N LYS A 79 -9.60 7.89 -3.30
CA LYS A 79 -11.06 7.97 -3.36
C LYS A 79 -11.75 7.13 -2.28
N ALA A 80 -11.17 6.00 -1.90
CA ALA A 80 -11.66 5.19 -0.80
C ALA A 80 -11.66 5.95 0.53
N PHE A 81 -10.62 6.76 0.81
CA PHE A 81 -10.47 7.50 2.07
C PHE A 81 -11.15 8.88 2.07
N THR A 82 -11.36 9.48 0.89
CA THR A 82 -12.05 10.77 0.72
C THR A 82 -13.56 10.66 0.69
N ARG A 83 -14.13 9.61 0.07
CA ARG A 83 -15.60 9.43 -0.04
C ARG A 83 -16.27 8.89 1.22
N ASN A 84 -15.49 8.41 2.18
CA ASN A 84 -15.98 7.82 3.41
C ASN A 84 -15.65 8.75 4.56
N ASP A 85 -16.63 9.42 5.18
CA ASP A 85 -16.38 10.39 6.26
C ASP A 85 -15.83 9.78 7.55
N LEU A 86 -15.17 10.63 8.35
CA LEU A 86 -14.77 10.27 9.71
C LEU A 86 -16.03 10.12 10.56
N TYR A 87 -16.18 8.98 11.23
CA TYR A 87 -17.24 8.78 12.20
C TYR A 87 -16.64 8.81 13.60
N CYS A 88 -16.99 9.86 14.36
CA CYS A 88 -16.83 9.84 15.82
C CYS A 88 -17.97 8.99 16.38
N SER A 89 -17.66 7.83 16.92
CA SER A 89 -18.66 6.96 17.55
C SER A 89 -18.09 6.37 18.84
N SER A 90 -18.98 5.89 19.70
CA SER A 90 -18.66 5.14 20.91
C SER A 90 -19.31 3.76 20.80
N GLY A 91 -18.51 2.70 20.95
CA GLY A 91 -18.96 1.33 20.75
C GLY A 91 -17.97 0.32 21.30
N PHE A 92 -18.47 -0.82 21.76
CA PHE A 92 -17.65 -1.89 22.31
C PHE A 92 -17.75 -3.12 21.42
N GLN A 93 -16.70 -3.38 20.65
CA GLN A 93 -16.45 -4.69 20.07
C GLN A 93 -15.02 -5.09 20.42
N THR A 94 -14.89 -6.20 21.13
CA THR A 94 -13.60 -6.85 21.35
C THR A 94 -13.17 -7.48 20.03
N VAL A 95 -12.30 -6.79 19.30
CA VAL A 95 -11.60 -7.34 18.15
C VAL A 95 -10.22 -7.74 18.65
N MET A 96 -9.93 -9.04 18.72
CA MET A 96 -8.55 -9.48 18.90
C MET A 96 -7.81 -9.23 17.59
N LEU A 97 -6.60 -8.68 17.65
CA LEU A 97 -5.73 -8.64 16.48
C LEU A 97 -5.54 -10.06 15.98
N ASN A 98 -5.70 -10.26 14.68
CA ASN A 98 -5.50 -11.58 14.11
C ASN A 98 -4.00 -11.88 14.14
N VAL A 99 -3.56 -12.80 15.01
CA VAL A 99 -2.14 -13.15 15.16
C VAL A 99 -1.57 -13.69 13.83
N ASN A 100 -2.43 -14.19 12.94
CA ASN A 100 -2.04 -14.62 11.59
C ASN A 100 -1.82 -13.45 10.62
N THR A 101 -2.17 -12.20 10.97
CA THR A 101 -1.95 -11.00 10.14
C THR A 101 -0.47 -10.85 9.75
N ILE A 102 0.46 -10.97 10.72
CA ILE A 102 1.90 -10.89 10.44
C ILE A 102 2.35 -12.05 9.57
N ALA A 103 1.97 -13.28 9.94
CA ALA A 103 2.39 -14.47 9.22
C ALA A 103 1.92 -14.46 7.76
N ASN A 104 0.69 -13.99 7.52
CA ASN A 104 0.14 -13.84 6.18
C ASN A 104 0.86 -12.73 5.40
N ALA A 105 1.07 -11.55 5.99
CA ALA A 105 1.79 -10.47 5.33
C ALA A 105 3.26 -10.83 5.00
N VAL A 106 3.94 -11.52 5.91
CA VAL A 106 5.30 -12.06 5.73
C VAL A 106 5.33 -13.11 4.62
N LYS A 107 4.34 -14.01 4.58
CA LYS A 107 4.25 -14.97 3.48
C LYS A 107 4.03 -14.26 2.13
N ILE A 108 3.15 -13.26 2.09
CA ILE A 108 2.82 -12.50 0.88
C ILE A 108 4.05 -11.78 0.30
N ILE A 109 4.86 -11.11 1.12
CA ILE A 109 6.08 -10.45 0.62
C ILE A 109 7.09 -11.47 0.10
N GLY A 110 7.22 -12.63 0.77
CA GLY A 110 8.07 -13.72 0.30
C GLY A 110 7.62 -14.22 -1.08
N ASP A 111 6.32 -14.43 -1.24
CA ASP A 111 5.72 -14.84 -2.51
C ASP A 111 5.94 -13.78 -3.60
N PHE A 112 5.80 -12.48 -3.30
CA PHE A 112 6.03 -11.40 -4.25
C PHE A 112 7.48 -11.32 -4.72
N VAL A 113 8.46 -11.47 -3.81
CA VAL A 113 9.89 -11.39 -4.14
C VAL A 113 10.29 -12.54 -5.07
N ILE A 114 9.84 -13.77 -4.80
CA ILE A 114 10.10 -14.91 -5.69
C ILE A 114 9.44 -14.71 -7.06
N LEU A 115 8.23 -14.17 -7.07
CA LEU A 115 7.40 -14.05 -8.26
C LEU A 115 7.96 -13.05 -9.30
N ILE A 116 8.83 -12.12 -8.89
CA ILE A 116 9.55 -11.21 -9.80
C ILE A 116 10.99 -11.63 -10.10
N GLY A 117 11.35 -12.88 -9.79
CA GLY A 117 12.68 -13.42 -10.07
C GLY A 117 13.72 -13.16 -8.96
N GLY A 118 13.30 -12.71 -7.79
CA GLY A 118 14.16 -12.63 -6.61
C GLY A 118 14.60 -14.03 -6.14
N ASN A 119 15.77 -14.10 -5.52
CA ASN A 119 16.31 -15.35 -4.96
C ASN A 119 15.84 -15.58 -3.51
N GLU A 120 16.09 -16.78 -3.00
CA GLU A 120 15.69 -17.19 -1.64
C GLU A 120 16.33 -16.33 -0.53
N GLU A 121 17.51 -15.76 -0.77
CA GLU A 121 18.16 -14.84 0.18
C GLU A 121 17.41 -13.50 0.25
N SER A 122 17.06 -12.94 -0.90
CA SER A 122 16.29 -11.69 -1.02
C SER A 122 14.90 -11.84 -0.41
N ARG A 123 14.28 -13.01 -0.62
CA ARG A 123 13.02 -13.39 0.01
C ARG A 123 13.14 -13.37 1.54
N LYS A 124 14.09 -14.10 2.12
CA LYS A 124 14.29 -14.17 3.58
C LYS A 124 14.59 -12.81 4.19
N LYS A 125 15.37 -11.98 3.51
CA LYS A 125 15.66 -10.61 3.94
C LYS A 125 14.38 -9.77 3.98
N ALA A 126 13.59 -9.79 2.90
CA ALA A 126 12.33 -9.04 2.83
C ALA A 126 11.30 -9.52 3.87
N GLU A 127 11.18 -10.84 4.06
CA GLU A 127 10.34 -11.45 5.09
C GLU A 127 10.75 -10.98 6.50
N LYS A 128 12.06 -10.97 6.79
CA LYS A 128 12.59 -10.53 8.08
C LYS A 128 12.35 -9.03 8.33
N ASP A 129 12.67 -8.18 7.36
CA ASP A 129 12.51 -6.73 7.47
C ASP A 129 11.03 -6.36 7.70
N LEU A 130 10.11 -7.01 6.97
CA LEU A 130 8.66 -6.80 7.18
C LEU A 130 8.20 -7.30 8.55
N ALA A 131 8.67 -8.47 9.00
CA ALA A 131 8.31 -9.03 10.29
C ALA A 131 8.75 -8.12 11.45
N GLU A 132 9.94 -7.51 11.35
CA GLU A 132 10.44 -6.58 12.37
C GLU A 132 9.62 -5.28 12.41
N ASP A 133 9.34 -4.67 11.25
CA ASP A 133 8.61 -3.41 11.16
C ASP A 133 7.14 -3.55 11.61
N ILE A 134 6.44 -4.55 11.09
CA ILE A 134 5.03 -4.80 11.42
C ILE A 134 4.89 -5.41 12.81
N GLY A 135 5.84 -6.24 13.25
CA GLY A 135 5.84 -6.82 14.59
C GLY A 135 5.87 -5.76 15.69
N LYS A 136 6.70 -4.72 15.54
CA LYS A 136 6.73 -3.57 16.46
C LYS A 136 5.42 -2.82 16.49
N LEU A 137 4.83 -2.55 15.32
CA LEU A 137 3.54 -1.88 15.21
C LEU A 137 2.43 -2.68 15.90
N MET A 138 2.36 -4.00 15.65
CA MET A 138 1.36 -4.87 16.24
C MET A 138 1.51 -5.01 17.76
N ALA A 139 2.73 -5.17 18.27
CA ALA A 139 2.98 -5.20 19.70
C ALA A 139 2.46 -3.91 20.37
N SER A 140 2.78 -2.75 19.78
CA SER A 140 2.30 -1.46 20.29
C SER A 140 0.77 -1.35 20.27
N VAL A 141 0.10 -1.78 19.20
CA VAL A 141 -1.38 -1.73 19.12
C VAL A 141 -2.02 -2.71 20.12
N ASN A 142 -1.43 -3.89 20.31
CA ASN A 142 -1.93 -4.88 21.27
C ASN A 142 -1.82 -4.38 22.72
N GLU A 143 -0.73 -3.70 23.07
CA GLU A 143 -0.55 -3.07 24.38
C GLU A 143 -1.59 -1.98 24.66
N LYS A 144 -2.00 -1.22 23.63
CA LYS A 144 -3.06 -0.19 23.77
C LYS A 144 -4.46 -0.79 24.00
N GLY A 145 -4.71 -2.01 23.54
CA GLY A 145 -5.99 -2.71 23.72
C GLY A 145 -7.14 -2.09 22.93
N VAL A 146 -8.36 -2.13 23.49
CA VAL A 146 -9.61 -1.72 22.83
C VAL A 146 -9.90 -0.25 23.10
N VAL A 147 -10.15 0.51 22.03
CA VAL A 147 -10.56 1.92 22.11
C VAL A 147 -12.07 2.03 22.28
N ARG A 148 -12.51 2.97 23.13
CA ARG A 148 -13.93 3.19 23.45
C ARG A 148 -14.55 4.40 22.74
N SER A 149 -13.74 5.37 22.33
CA SER A 149 -14.16 6.62 21.73
C SER A 149 -13.01 7.31 21.00
N GLY A 150 -13.32 8.09 19.97
CA GLY A 150 -12.34 8.91 19.26
C GLY A 150 -12.76 9.18 17.82
N CYS A 151 -11.83 9.75 17.07
CA CYS A 151 -11.96 10.00 15.64
C CYS A 151 -11.30 8.84 14.89
N HIS A 152 -12.09 8.06 14.14
CA HIS A 152 -11.67 6.81 13.53
C HIS A 152 -12.06 6.74 12.05
N GLY A 153 -11.30 5.95 11.29
CA GLY A 153 -11.62 5.66 9.91
C GLY A 153 -12.92 4.84 9.80
N ASN A 154 -13.70 5.13 8.77
CA ASN A 154 -14.96 4.44 8.49
C ASN A 154 -14.73 3.05 7.89
N GLY A 155 -15.43 2.03 8.39
CA GLY A 155 -15.37 0.67 7.87
C GLY A 155 -15.70 0.55 6.37
N TRP A 156 -16.47 1.49 5.80
CA TRP A 156 -16.76 1.53 4.35
C TRP A 156 -15.53 1.70 3.46
N VAL A 157 -14.40 2.20 4.00
CA VAL A 157 -13.11 2.21 3.30
C VAL A 157 -12.72 0.80 2.86
N SER A 158 -12.84 -0.19 3.76
CA SER A 158 -12.51 -1.59 3.46
C SER A 158 -13.36 -2.15 2.32
N VAL A 159 -14.66 -1.84 2.32
CA VAL A 159 -15.62 -2.27 1.29
C VAL A 159 -15.27 -1.65 -0.06
N TYR A 160 -14.97 -0.35 -0.08
CA TYR A 160 -14.63 0.36 -1.30
C TYR A 160 -13.34 -0.19 -1.93
N ILE A 161 -12.29 -0.39 -1.13
CA ILE A 161 -11.02 -0.97 -1.60
C ILE A 161 -11.26 -2.36 -2.19
N LYS A 162 -11.91 -3.26 -1.44
CA LYS A 162 -12.20 -4.63 -1.89
C LYS A 162 -13.00 -4.67 -3.19
N ASN A 163 -14.07 -3.88 -3.27
CA ASN A 163 -14.93 -3.84 -4.46
C ASN A 163 -14.25 -3.20 -5.67
N SER A 164 -13.21 -2.39 -5.47
CA SER A 164 -12.46 -1.78 -6.56
C SER A 164 -11.36 -2.70 -7.11
N CYS A 165 -10.88 -3.69 -6.34
CA CYS A 165 -9.81 -4.60 -6.77
C CYS A 165 -10.10 -5.30 -8.12
N PRO A 166 -11.28 -5.89 -8.37
CA PRO A 166 -11.56 -6.52 -9.68
C PRO A 166 -11.43 -5.53 -10.84
N ALA A 167 -11.99 -4.33 -10.71
CA ALA A 167 -11.91 -3.30 -11.76
C ALA A 167 -10.47 -2.80 -11.97
N MET A 168 -9.67 -2.69 -10.91
CA MET A 168 -8.25 -2.34 -11.03
C MET A 168 -7.44 -3.46 -11.71
N LYS A 169 -7.73 -4.73 -11.42
CA LYS A 169 -7.13 -5.89 -12.12
C LYS A 169 -7.49 -5.86 -13.61
N ASP A 170 -8.75 -5.64 -13.93
CA ASP A 170 -9.20 -5.53 -15.32
C ASP A 170 -8.51 -4.37 -16.03
N THR A 171 -8.39 -3.23 -15.37
CA THR A 171 -7.67 -2.05 -15.87
C THR A 171 -6.23 -2.41 -16.21
N ILE A 172 -5.49 -3.05 -15.30
CA ILE A 172 -4.11 -3.47 -15.54
C ILE A 172 -4.00 -4.50 -16.65
N ASN A 173 -4.91 -5.46 -16.72
CA ASN A 173 -4.86 -6.49 -17.74
C ASN A 173 -5.24 -5.99 -19.14
N ASN A 174 -6.05 -4.93 -19.22
CA ASN A 174 -6.49 -4.31 -20.47
C ASN A 174 -5.57 -3.18 -20.94
N ILE A 175 -5.04 -2.36 -20.04
CA ILE A 175 -4.18 -1.21 -20.35
C ILE A 175 -2.74 -1.66 -20.60
N LEU A 176 -2.14 -2.41 -19.68
CA LEU A 176 -0.86 -3.06 -19.97
C LEU A 176 -1.13 -4.20 -20.93
N LEU A 177 -0.72 -4.02 -22.20
CA LEU A 177 -0.87 -4.94 -23.32
C LEU A 177 -0.86 -6.43 -22.88
N ILE A 178 -1.60 -7.27 -23.61
CA ILE A 178 -1.59 -8.72 -23.39
C ILE A 178 -0.13 -9.26 -23.39
N ASN A 179 0.77 -8.67 -24.19
CA ASN A 179 2.20 -8.98 -24.24
C ASN A 179 3.07 -7.71 -24.21
N PRO A 180 3.45 -7.19 -23.02
CA PRO A 180 4.47 -6.14 -22.91
C PRO A 180 5.82 -6.67 -23.43
N THR A 181 6.65 -5.78 -23.99
CA THR A 181 7.99 -6.17 -24.47
C THR A 181 9.10 -5.96 -23.43
N ASP A 182 8.85 -5.09 -22.45
CA ASP A 182 9.75 -4.80 -21.34
C ASP A 182 9.54 -5.81 -20.18
N PRO A 183 10.57 -6.61 -19.81
CA PRO A 183 10.49 -7.55 -18.70
C PRO A 183 10.09 -6.91 -17.36
N ASP A 184 10.50 -5.68 -17.08
CA ASP A 184 10.15 -4.98 -15.84
C ASP A 184 8.64 -4.69 -15.82
N ILE A 185 8.05 -4.32 -16.96
CA ILE A 185 6.62 -4.06 -17.08
C ILE A 185 5.80 -5.35 -16.91
N ILE A 186 6.30 -6.49 -17.41
CA ILE A 186 5.69 -7.81 -17.17
C ILE A 186 5.70 -8.15 -15.67
N ASN A 187 6.82 -7.92 -15.00
CA ASN A 187 6.96 -8.17 -13.57
C ASN A 187 6.04 -7.24 -12.76
N ILE A 188 5.95 -5.95 -13.11
CA ILE A 188 5.06 -4.99 -12.44
C ILE A 188 3.58 -5.38 -12.63
N LYS A 189 3.17 -5.77 -13.84
CA LYS A 189 1.80 -6.28 -14.10
C LYS A 189 1.48 -7.46 -13.20
N THR A 190 2.43 -8.38 -13.04
CA THR A 190 2.24 -9.56 -12.19
C THR A 190 2.18 -9.18 -10.72
N LEU A 191 3.03 -8.27 -10.25
CA LEU A 191 2.99 -7.75 -8.89
C LEU A 191 1.66 -7.06 -8.58
N PHE A 192 1.17 -6.17 -9.44
CA PHE A 192 -0.10 -5.50 -9.19
C PHE A 192 -1.28 -6.47 -9.13
N ASN A 193 -1.34 -7.45 -10.03
CA ASN A 193 -2.40 -8.46 -10.01
C ASN A 193 -2.42 -9.21 -8.67
N ASN A 194 -1.24 -9.64 -8.20
CA ASN A 194 -1.11 -10.30 -6.91
C ASN A 194 -1.43 -9.37 -5.74
N PHE A 195 -0.98 -8.12 -5.79
CA PHE A 195 -1.27 -7.12 -4.78
C PHE A 195 -2.77 -6.85 -4.65
N TYR A 196 -3.50 -6.74 -5.76
CA TYR A 196 -4.95 -6.59 -5.76
C TYR A 196 -5.67 -7.83 -5.23
N ASP A 197 -5.15 -9.04 -5.52
CA ASP A 197 -5.66 -10.27 -4.91
C ASP A 197 -5.53 -10.20 -3.38
N GLN A 198 -4.37 -9.80 -2.85
CA GLN A 198 -4.18 -9.65 -1.41
C GLN A 198 -5.08 -8.57 -0.81
N LEU A 199 -5.17 -7.39 -1.44
CA LEU A 199 -6.08 -6.33 -0.97
C LEU A 199 -7.55 -6.79 -0.94
N SER A 200 -7.97 -7.66 -1.87
CA SER A 200 -9.34 -8.21 -1.88
C SER A 200 -9.61 -9.25 -0.80
N THR A 201 -8.55 -9.79 -0.16
CA THR A 201 -8.70 -10.66 1.02
C THR A 201 -8.95 -9.89 2.32
N LEU A 202 -8.66 -8.58 2.35
CA LEU A 202 -8.89 -7.76 3.54
C LEU A 202 -10.35 -7.86 3.98
N GLU A 203 -10.53 -8.13 5.27
CA GLU A 203 -11.87 -8.27 5.83
C GLU A 203 -12.62 -6.95 5.75
N THR A 204 -13.77 -7.00 5.09
CA THR A 204 -14.75 -5.92 5.13
C THR A 204 -15.59 -6.16 6.37
N GLY A 205 -15.38 -5.39 7.43
CA GLY A 205 -15.95 -5.64 8.77
C GLY A 205 -17.47 -5.55 8.88
N ASN A 206 -18.26 -6.12 7.96
CA ASN A 206 -19.72 -6.20 7.96
C ASN A 206 -20.43 -4.86 8.21
N HIS A 207 -19.95 -3.78 7.59
CA HIS A 207 -20.44 -2.41 7.82
C HIS A 207 -20.26 -1.90 9.26
N ASN A 208 -19.26 -2.42 9.99
CA ASN A 208 -18.80 -1.84 11.25
C ASN A 208 -18.56 -0.34 11.03
N PRO A 209 -19.09 0.54 11.91
CA PRO A 209 -18.82 1.97 11.80
C PRO A 209 -17.32 2.28 11.80
N TRP A 210 -16.49 1.42 12.38
CA TRP A 210 -15.04 1.60 12.44
C TRP A 210 -14.30 0.63 11.52
N LEU A 211 -13.36 1.19 10.79
CA LEU A 211 -12.24 0.45 10.22
C LEU A 211 -11.36 0.01 11.39
N THR A 212 -11.03 -1.27 11.46
CA THR A 212 -10.29 -1.85 12.60
C THR A 212 -8.80 -1.54 12.54
N GLY A 213 -8.13 -1.54 13.69
CA GLY A 213 -6.67 -1.37 13.74
C GLY A 213 -5.94 -2.49 12.99
N ASP A 214 -6.44 -3.72 13.09
CA ASP A 214 -5.96 -4.88 12.32
C ASP A 214 -6.04 -4.64 10.81
N TRP A 215 -7.12 -4.03 10.31
CA TRP A 215 -7.23 -3.69 8.89
C TRP A 215 -6.16 -2.69 8.46
N GLN A 216 -5.92 -1.62 9.24
CA GLN A 216 -4.87 -0.65 8.92
C GLN A 216 -3.50 -1.31 8.91
N ILE A 217 -3.23 -2.21 9.85
CA ILE A 217 -1.97 -2.98 9.88
C ILE A 217 -1.83 -3.85 8.64
N GLN A 218 -2.84 -4.66 8.29
CA GLN A 218 -2.82 -5.52 7.10
C GLN A 218 -2.64 -4.70 5.81
N PHE A 219 -3.43 -3.65 5.63
CA PHE A 219 -3.36 -2.74 4.50
C PHE A 219 -1.94 -2.14 4.36
N THR A 220 -1.38 -1.63 5.46
CA THR A 220 -0.02 -1.08 5.50
C THR A 220 1.03 -2.11 5.16
N SER A 221 0.86 -3.33 5.66
CA SER A 221 1.80 -4.44 5.43
C SER A 221 1.81 -4.85 3.95
N TYR A 222 0.65 -4.88 3.30
CA TYR A 222 0.56 -5.21 1.87
C TYR A 222 1.19 -4.11 1.01
N PHE A 223 0.99 -2.83 1.36
CA PHE A 223 1.66 -1.72 0.69
C PHE A 223 3.18 -1.82 0.83
N LEU A 224 3.69 -2.05 2.06
CA LEU A 224 5.13 -2.21 2.28
C LEU A 224 5.69 -3.43 1.51
N ALA A 225 4.98 -4.56 1.51
CA ALA A 225 5.36 -5.75 0.76
C ALA A 225 5.47 -5.46 -0.74
N PHE A 226 4.49 -4.75 -1.30
CA PHE A 226 4.48 -4.34 -2.69
C PHE A 226 5.65 -3.38 -3.02
N ALA A 227 5.95 -2.41 -2.14
CA ALA A 227 7.11 -1.53 -2.31
C ALA A 227 8.42 -2.31 -2.36
N LYS A 228 8.64 -3.23 -1.41
CA LYS A 228 9.87 -4.02 -1.31
C LYS A 228 10.09 -4.91 -2.54
N ALA A 229 9.00 -5.43 -3.11
CA ALA A 229 9.06 -6.15 -4.37
C ALA A 229 9.42 -5.21 -5.54
N LEU A 230 8.78 -4.04 -5.64
CA LEU A 230 9.13 -3.03 -6.66
C LEU A 230 10.59 -2.56 -6.57
N GLU A 231 11.16 -2.46 -5.37
CA GLU A 231 12.58 -2.11 -5.19
C GLU A 231 13.54 -3.12 -5.85
N GLN A 232 13.16 -4.39 -5.98
CA GLN A 232 13.99 -5.39 -6.66
C GLN A 232 14.05 -5.15 -8.18
N LEU A 233 13.01 -4.50 -8.74
CA LEU A 233 12.95 -4.13 -10.16
C LEU A 233 13.69 -2.83 -10.45
N LYS A 234 14.12 -2.11 -9.40
CA LYS A 234 15.03 -0.99 -9.56
C LYS A 234 16.41 -1.57 -9.86
N SER A 235 16.75 -1.62 -11.15
CA SER A 235 18.12 -1.99 -11.59
C SER A 235 19.10 -1.23 -10.71
N THR A 236 20.05 -1.93 -10.09
CA THR A 236 21.13 -1.32 -9.32
C THR A 236 22.11 -0.67 -10.30
N PRO A 237 22.19 0.66 -10.40
CA PRO A 237 23.50 1.27 -10.51
C PRO A 237 24.03 1.37 -9.08
N GLU A 238 25.30 1.03 -8.89
CA GLU A 238 26.07 1.36 -7.68
C GLU A 238 26.12 2.88 -7.36
N ASP A 239 25.33 3.73 -8.04
CA ASP A 239 25.35 5.19 -7.98
C ASP A 239 24.03 5.85 -7.54
N ALA A 240 22.99 5.09 -7.16
CA ALA A 240 21.83 5.71 -6.50
C ALA A 240 22.11 5.85 -5.00
N GLU A 241 23.00 6.80 -4.65
CA GLU A 241 23.20 7.26 -3.27
C GLU A 241 21.83 7.33 -2.58
N PHE A 242 21.67 6.44 -1.60
CA PHE A 242 20.49 6.32 -0.77
C PHE A 242 20.40 7.57 0.11
N LYS A 243 19.93 8.68 -0.46
CA LYS A 243 19.39 9.78 0.32
C LYS A 243 17.95 9.40 0.60
N ILE A 244 17.74 8.84 1.79
CA ILE A 244 16.57 9.20 2.59
C ILE A 244 16.61 10.73 2.63
N ARG A 245 16.02 11.39 1.62
CA ARG A 245 15.69 12.80 1.73
C ARG A 245 14.70 12.81 2.86
N GLU A 246 15.19 13.33 3.99
CA GLU A 246 14.43 13.96 5.05
C GLU A 246 12.96 14.02 4.65
N LEU A 247 12.17 13.07 5.16
CA LEU A 247 10.75 13.31 5.36
C LEU A 247 10.72 14.66 6.07
N ILE A 248 10.30 15.68 5.30
CA ILE A 248 10.29 17.09 5.63
C ILE A 248 10.21 17.26 7.15
N PRO A 249 11.21 17.88 7.82
CA PRO A 249 11.10 18.13 9.24
C PRO A 249 9.86 18.99 9.42
N PHE A 250 8.84 18.43 10.07
CA PHE A 250 7.71 19.21 10.56
C PHE A 250 8.28 20.25 11.53
N LYS A 251 8.25 21.52 11.12
CA LYS A 251 8.18 22.66 12.03
C LYS A 251 6.72 22.94 12.35
#